data_AF-A0A959GZA8-F1
#
_entry.id   AF-A0A959GZA8-F1
#
_cell.length_a   1.000
_cell.length_b   1.000
_cell.length_c   1.000
_cell.angle_alpha   90.00
_cell.angle_beta   90.00
_cell.angle_gamma   90.00
#
_symmetry.space_group_name_H-M   'P 1'
#
loop_
_entity.id
_entity.type
_entity.pdbx_description
1 polymer ?
#
loop_
_entity_poly.entity_id
_entity_poly.type
_entity_poly.pdbx_seq_one_letter_code
_entity_poly.pdbx_strand_id
1 'polypeptide(L)'
;MAAPGCQSSFYRVSHREQYTRFCATAPDMPLFMQPWYLDAVCTEGAWDVVMVEQAGRIVAALPFFLKKKWHWQYVAMPPLARMMGPYVLPEWRSPRKEVSLLEALLNE
;
A
#
# COMPACT_ATOMS: atom_id res chain seq x y z
N MET A 1 36.78 -9.72 20.60
CA MET A 1 36.82 -10.03 19.16
C MET A 1 36.03 -11.31 18.95
N ALA A 2 34.74 -11.19 18.67
CA ALA A 2 33.83 -12.27 18.30
C ALA A 2 32.73 -11.60 17.47
N ALA A 3 32.54 -12.04 16.24
CA ALA A 3 31.48 -11.55 15.38
C ALA A 3 30.12 -12.03 15.93
N PRO A 4 29.10 -11.17 16.07
CA PRO A 4 27.75 -11.66 16.27
C PRO A 4 27.20 -12.06 14.91
N GLY A 5 26.87 -13.36 14.80
CA GLY A 5 26.32 -13.97 13.61
C GLY A 5 25.10 -13.24 13.08
N CYS A 6 25.07 -13.07 11.76
CA CYS A 6 23.89 -12.73 11.00
C CYS A 6 22.86 -13.85 11.20
N GLN A 7 22.00 -13.69 12.19
CA GLN A 7 20.80 -14.51 12.32
C GLN A 7 19.80 -13.99 11.29
N SER A 8 19.76 -14.65 10.13
CA SER A 8 18.68 -14.52 9.15
C SER A 8 17.38 -15.03 9.77
N SER A 9 16.76 -14.20 10.59
CA SER A 9 15.36 -14.33 10.94
C SER A 9 14.54 -14.14 9.67
N PHE A 10 13.78 -15.16 9.27
CA PHE A 10 12.75 -15.07 8.23
C PHE A 10 11.59 -14.21 8.74
N TYR A 11 11.81 -12.91 8.96
CA TYR A 11 10.74 -11.99 9.27
C TYR A 11 9.93 -11.75 7.98
N ARG A 12 8.65 -12.14 7.98
CA ARG A 12 7.75 -11.82 6.85
C ARG A 12 7.52 -10.31 6.86
N VAL A 13 8.06 -9.62 5.85
CA VAL A 13 7.87 -8.18 5.68
C VAL A 13 6.37 -7.89 5.55
N SER A 14 5.84 -7.01 6.41
CA SER A 14 4.40 -6.68 6.40
C SER A 14 4.00 -5.94 5.11
N HIS A 15 2.73 -6.00 4.71
CA HIS A 15 2.23 -5.27 3.54
C HIS A 15 2.48 -3.76 3.66
N ARG A 16 2.30 -3.19 4.86
CA ARG A 16 2.58 -1.77 5.13
C ARG A 16 4.06 -1.41 4.97
N GLU A 17 4.98 -2.30 5.34
CA GLU A 17 6.41 -2.08 5.16
C GLU A 17 6.82 -2.20 3.69
N GLN A 18 6.27 -3.17 2.96
CA GLN A 18 6.47 -3.28 1.49
C GLN A 18 5.94 -2.02 0.78
N TYR A 19 4.75 -1.55 1.18
CA TYR A 19 4.16 -0.33 0.65
C TYR A 19 4.99 0.92 0.97
N THR A 20 5.56 1.00 2.18
CA THR A 20 6.46 2.11 2.55
C THR A 20 7.67 2.17 1.63
N ARG A 21 8.27 1.02 1.31
CA ARG A 21 9.38 0.92 0.33
C ARG A 21 8.90 1.30 -1.08
N PHE A 22 7.70 0.88 -1.47
CA PHE A 22 7.09 1.26 -2.75
C PHE A 22 6.88 2.77 -2.87
N CYS A 23 6.30 3.42 -1.85
CA CYS A 23 6.09 4.88 -1.82
C CYS A 23 7.38 5.67 -2.00
N ALA A 24 8.52 5.17 -1.51
CA ALA A 24 9.83 5.79 -1.71
C ALA A 24 10.31 5.77 -3.18
N THR A 25 9.75 4.87 -4.00
CA THR A 25 10.07 4.76 -5.44
C THR A 25 9.05 5.47 -6.35
N ALA A 26 7.96 5.97 -5.78
CA ALA A 26 6.81 6.55 -6.48
C ALA A 26 6.93 8.09 -6.50
N PRO A 27 7.37 8.70 -7.61
CA PRO A 27 7.78 10.12 -7.62
C PRO A 27 6.61 11.10 -7.44
N ASP A 28 5.40 10.70 -7.82
CA ASP A 28 4.19 11.53 -7.75
C ASP A 28 3.14 10.96 -6.77
N MET A 29 3.60 10.17 -5.79
CA MET A 29 2.74 9.62 -4.74
C MET A 29 2.03 10.74 -3.96
N PRO A 30 0.68 10.78 -3.96
CA PRO A 30 -0.05 11.81 -3.23
C PRO A 30 0.24 11.80 -1.73
N LEU A 31 0.25 12.99 -1.11
CA LEU A 31 0.42 13.16 0.34
C LEU A 31 -0.51 12.27 1.17
N PHE A 32 -1.78 12.20 0.76
CA PHE A 32 -2.83 11.47 1.48
C PHE A 32 -2.66 9.94 1.45
N MET A 33 -1.80 9.42 0.57
CA MET A 33 -1.48 8.00 0.45
C MET A 33 -0.16 7.65 1.14
N GLN A 34 0.57 8.62 1.67
CA GLN A 34 1.84 8.35 2.33
C GLN A 34 1.64 7.50 3.60
N PRO A 35 2.49 6.50 3.88
CA PRO A 35 2.31 5.60 5.03
C PRO A 35 2.21 6.35 6.36
N TRP A 36 3.11 7.31 6.58
CA TRP A 36 3.13 8.15 7.77
C TRP A 36 1.86 9.01 7.91
N TYR A 37 1.24 9.39 6.79
CA TYR A 37 0.00 10.16 6.79
C TYR A 37 -1.16 9.24 7.19
N LEU A 38 -1.24 8.05 6.59
CA LEU A 38 -2.23 7.03 6.91
C LEU A 38 -2.15 6.59 8.37
N ASP A 39 -0.95 6.44 8.92
CA ASP A 39 -0.73 6.17 10.35
C ASP A 39 -1.31 7.29 11.25
N ALA A 40 -1.24 8.54 10.81
CA ALA A 40 -1.75 9.68 11.57
C ALA A 40 -3.27 9.86 11.47
N VAL A 41 -3.89 9.57 10.31
CA VAL A 41 -5.32 9.84 10.09
C VAL A 41 -6.23 8.63 10.34
N CYS A 42 -5.73 7.40 10.26
CA CYS A 42 -6.51 6.18 10.40
C CYS A 42 -6.62 5.72 11.87
N THR A 43 -6.90 6.62 12.80
CA THR A 43 -6.88 6.34 14.26
C THR A 43 -8.05 5.50 14.76
N GLU A 44 -9.22 5.59 14.11
CA GLU A 44 -10.44 4.85 14.47
C GLU A 44 -10.62 3.55 13.66
N GLY A 45 -9.53 2.97 13.20
CA GLY A 45 -9.55 1.75 12.39
C GLY A 45 -8.14 1.27 12.09
N ALA A 46 -8.01 0.53 10.99
CA ALA A 46 -6.71 0.12 10.48
C ALA A 46 -6.65 0.44 9.00
N TRP A 47 -5.49 0.83 8.50
CA TRP A 47 -5.26 0.87 7.07
C TRP A 47 -4.39 -0.32 6.67
N ASP A 48 -4.63 -0.81 5.47
CA ASP A 48 -3.80 -1.81 4.82
C ASP A 48 -3.75 -1.49 3.33
N VAL A 49 -3.07 -2.33 2.56
CA VAL A 49 -2.76 -2.06 1.17
C VAL A 49 -2.70 -3.34 0.37
N VAL A 50 -3.37 -3.30 -0.79
CA VAL A 50 -3.22 -4.31 -1.83
C VAL A 50 -2.14 -3.84 -2.80
N MET A 51 -1.28 -4.73 -3.26
CA MET A 51 -0.19 -4.41 -4.18
C MET A 51 -0.13 -5.45 -5.29
N VAL A 52 0.17 -4.99 -6.49
CA VAL A 52 0.42 -5.86 -7.65
C VAL A 52 1.90 -5.83 -7.96
N GLU A 53 2.48 -7.02 -8.02
CA GLU A 53 3.87 -7.23 -8.40
C GLU A 53 3.96 -7.68 -9.85
N GLN A 54 4.88 -7.09 -10.61
CA GLN A 54 5.24 -7.51 -11.96
C GLN A 54 6.76 -7.62 -12.07
N ALA A 55 7.24 -8.79 -12.50
CA ALA A 55 8.66 -9.07 -12.70
C ALA A 55 9.56 -8.70 -11.48
N GLY A 56 9.13 -9.00 -10.26
CA GLY A 56 9.91 -8.72 -9.04
C GLY A 56 9.76 -7.31 -8.49
N ARG A 57 8.90 -6.46 -9.08
CA ARG A 57 8.70 -5.06 -8.68
C ARG A 57 7.22 -4.77 -8.44
N ILE A 58 6.91 -4.09 -7.34
CA ILE A 58 5.57 -3.56 -7.10
C ILE A 58 5.31 -2.43 -8.11
N VAL A 59 4.25 -2.55 -8.90
CA VAL A 59 3.92 -1.61 -9.99
C VAL A 59 2.63 -0.84 -9.75
N ALA A 60 1.74 -1.39 -8.93
CA ALA A 60 0.50 -0.75 -8.53
C ALA A 60 0.19 -1.07 -7.07
N ALA A 61 -0.48 -0.14 -6.40
CA ALA A 61 -0.92 -0.31 -5.02
C ALA A 61 -2.26 0.40 -4.78
N LEU A 62 -3.10 -0.18 -3.93
CA LEU A 62 -4.36 0.38 -3.50
C LEU A 62 -4.37 0.41 -1.97
N PRO A 63 -4.02 1.54 -1.33
CA PRO A 63 -4.22 1.71 0.10
C PRO A 63 -5.72 1.83 0.40
N PHE A 64 -6.17 1.21 1.48
CA PHE A 64 -7.55 1.25 1.91
C PHE A 64 -7.64 1.35 3.44
N PHE A 65 -8.65 2.07 3.92
CA PHE A 65 -8.91 2.24 5.34
C PHE A 65 -10.12 1.40 5.75
N LEU A 66 -9.92 0.52 6.73
CA LEU A 66 -10.92 -0.39 7.27
C LEU A 66 -11.52 0.18 8.54
N LYS A 67 -12.82 0.43 8.51
CA LYS A 67 -13.61 0.70 9.71
C LYS A 67 -14.41 -0.54 10.10
N LYS A 68 -14.55 -0.75 11.41
CA LYS A 68 -15.39 -1.78 11.99
C LYS A 68 -16.60 -1.14 12.63
N LYS A 69 -17.79 -1.62 12.27
CA LYS A 69 -19.04 -1.24 12.94
C LYS A 69 -19.76 -2.52 13.33
N TRP A 70 -19.84 -2.74 14.65
CA TRP A 70 -20.45 -3.95 15.21
C TRP A 70 -19.73 -5.23 14.73
N HIS A 71 -20.37 -6.03 13.87
CA HIS A 71 -19.79 -7.23 13.25
C HIS A 71 -19.37 -7.03 11.79
N TRP A 72 -19.61 -5.86 11.21
CA TRP A 72 -19.30 -5.57 9.81
C TRP A 72 -17.99 -4.80 9.71
N GLN A 73 -17.20 -5.14 8.70
CA GLN A 73 -15.98 -4.43 8.31
C GLN A 73 -16.17 -3.90 6.90
N TYR A 74 -15.82 -2.65 6.68
CA TYR A 74 -16.00 -1.99 5.40
C TYR A 74 -14.85 -1.02 5.11
N VAL A 75 -14.60 -0.82 3.81
CA VAL A 75 -13.66 0.19 3.33
C VAL A 75 -14.31 1.56 3.42
N ALA A 76 -13.60 2.52 3.99
CA ALA A 76 -14.02 3.90 4.15
C ALA A 76 -12.89 4.85 3.74
N MET A 77 -13.23 6.12 3.57
CA MET A 77 -12.23 7.17 3.40
C MET A 77 -11.79 7.66 4.78
N PRO A 78 -10.49 7.77 5.07
CA PRO A 78 -10.04 8.29 6.36
C PRO A 78 -10.35 9.78 6.50
N PRO A 79 -10.46 10.28 7.74
CA PRO A 79 -10.68 11.70 7.98
C PRO A 79 -9.51 12.51 7.39
N LEU A 80 -9.81 13.70 6.88
CA LEU A 80 -8.82 14.66 6.34
C LEU A 80 -8.09 14.22 5.05
N ALA A 81 -8.30 13.01 4.54
CA ALA A 81 -7.80 12.62 3.22
C ALA A 81 -8.72 13.15 2.12
N ARG A 82 -8.17 13.88 1.14
CA ARG A 82 -8.95 14.38 -0.02
C ARG A 82 -9.14 13.33 -1.11
N MET A 83 -8.20 12.40 -1.24
CA MET A 83 -8.23 11.35 -2.25
C MET A 83 -7.50 10.11 -1.74
N MET A 84 -8.12 8.95 -1.92
CA MET A 84 -7.55 7.63 -1.70
C MET A 84 -8.11 6.72 -2.80
N GLY A 85 -7.28 5.88 -3.39
CA GLY A 85 -7.59 5.14 -4.60
C GLY A 85 -6.37 4.40 -5.14
N PRO A 86 -6.53 3.67 -6.25
CA PRO A 86 -5.43 2.90 -6.81
C PRO A 86 -4.37 3.84 -7.37
N TYR A 87 -3.12 3.49 -7.13
CA TYR A 87 -1.97 4.19 -7.62
C TYR A 87 -1.16 3.23 -8.49
N VAL A 88 -0.94 3.62 -9.74
CA VAL A 88 -0.06 2.92 -10.69
C VAL A 88 1.18 3.77 -10.89
N LEU A 89 2.36 3.17 -10.93
CA LEU A 89 3.60 3.89 -11.22
C LEU A 89 3.53 4.59 -12.58
N PRO A 90 4.06 5.82 -12.74
CA PRO A 90 3.96 6.58 -13.98
C PRO A 90 4.41 5.82 -15.24
N GLU A 91 5.46 5.01 -15.14
CA GLU A 91 5.97 4.21 -16.25
C GLU A 91 5.02 3.07 -16.71
N TRP A 92 3.99 2.76 -15.91
CA TRP A 92 2.98 1.73 -16.18
C TRP A 92 1.59 2.30 -16.55
N ARG A 93 1.41 3.63 -16.53
CA ARG A 93 0.14 4.32 -16.85
C ARG A 93 -0.14 4.44 -18.36
N SER A 94 0.00 3.35 -19.11
CA SER A 94 -0.56 3.30 -20.46
C SER A 94 -1.99 2.76 -20.40
N PRO A 95 -2.96 3.26 -21.20
CA PRO A 95 -4.37 2.93 -21.01
C PRO A 95 -4.68 1.42 -20.94
N ARG A 96 -3.99 0.61 -21.74
CA ARG A 96 -4.16 -0.85 -21.73
C ARG A 96 -3.55 -1.51 -20.48
N LYS A 97 -2.37 -1.07 -20.06
CA LYS A 97 -1.67 -1.63 -18.89
C LYS A 97 -2.36 -1.22 -17.61
N GLU A 98 -2.79 0.03 -17.52
CA GLU A 98 -3.44 0.58 -16.34
C GLU A 98 -4.72 -0.20 -16.01
N VAL A 99 -5.61 -0.42 -16.99
CA VAL A 99 -6.84 -1.22 -16.77
C VAL A 99 -6.50 -2.62 -16.26
N SER A 100 -5.54 -3.30 -16.87
CA SER A 100 -5.13 -4.64 -16.43
C SER A 100 -4.56 -4.64 -15.00
N LEU A 101 -3.82 -3.61 -14.61
CA LEU A 101 -3.29 -3.47 -13.25
C LEU A 101 -4.38 -3.13 -12.22
N LEU A 102 -5.37 -2.33 -12.61
CA LEU A 102 -6.53 -2.04 -11.77
C LEU A 102 -7.37 -3.29 -11.55
N GLU A 103 -7.58 -4.09 -12.59
CA GLU A 103 -8.25 -5.39 -12.46
C GLU A 103 -7.45 -6.34 -11.57
N ALA A 104 -6.12 -6.38 -11.71
CA ALA A 104 -5.27 -7.19 -10.83
C ALA A 104 -5.41 -6.76 -9.36
N LEU A 105 -5.39 -5.46 -9.05
CA LEU A 105 -5.60 -4.95 -7.69
C LEU A 105 -6.94 -5.35 -7.07
N LEU A 106 -7.97 -5.58 -7.87
CA LEU A 106 -9.29 -6.00 -7.36
C LEU A 106 -9.40 -7.51 -7.10
N ASN A 107 -8.47 -8.30 -7.63
CA ASN A 107 -8.49 -9.76 -7.55
C ASN A 107 -7.47 -10.34 -6.54
N GLU A 108 -6.69 -9.50 -5.88
CA GLU A 108 -5.80 -9.85 -4.75
C GLU A 108 -6.58 -9.92 -3.42
#